data_AF-A0A395UQI1-F1
#
_entry.id   AF-A0A395UQI1-F1
#
_cell.length_a   1.000
_cell.length_b   1.000
_cell.length_c   1.000
_cell.angle_alpha   90.00
_cell.angle_beta   90.00
_cell.angle_gamma   90.00
#
_symmetry.space_group_name_H-M   'P 1'
#
loop_
_entity.id
_entity.type
_entity.pdbx_description
1 polymer ?
#
loop_
_entity_poly.entity_id
_entity_poly.type
_entity_poly.pdbx_seq_one_letter_code
_entity_poly.pdbx_strand_id
1 'polypeptide(L)'
;MKQEEFMESIYGCLERIENKISGLSMPQSAGGDAEADKEVIQELNALKTGFKRVLEALVMIKGDTANLQKRNSMPDKFMETLSVLKSEQQAYHKNQNEFLERFAQTEKDTILHISEKMESLSTSVRNRMEEPDVVCHRHSISIDTPYIFWTLIILVTYSIVVSVAFYIEKRPDNDRMDNDLKYRYIKMKGEATPNEISGLENIFELNRDNAGIEQIREDVEAYEDAVRKQAALTEQVRLKEQAAKELDSKAKSIKSKSIGNESKK
;
A
#
# COMPACT_ATOMS: atom_id res chain seq x y z
N MET A 1 10.38 5.63 42.37
CA MET A 1 8.97 5.43 41.99
C MET A 1 8.81 4.60 40.71
N LYS A 2 9.49 4.90 39.59
CA LYS A 2 9.34 4.12 38.34
C LYS A 2 9.83 2.66 38.35
N GLN A 3 10.82 2.31 39.18
CA GLN A 3 11.41 0.96 39.16
C GLN A 3 10.58 -0.07 39.95
N GLU A 4 9.88 0.37 41.00
CA GLU A 4 8.99 -0.48 41.80
C GLU A 4 7.71 -0.79 41.01
N GLU A 5 7.12 0.22 40.34
CA GLU A 5 5.96 0.04 39.45
C GLU A 5 6.26 -0.92 38.29
N PHE A 6 7.48 -0.87 37.74
CA PHE A 6 7.89 -1.77 36.67
C PHE A 6 8.02 -3.23 37.15
N MET A 7 8.57 -3.43 38.35
CA MET A 7 8.68 -4.76 38.95
C MET A 7 7.30 -5.32 39.32
N GLU A 8 6.43 -4.50 39.89
CA GLU A 8 5.06 -4.89 40.26
C GLU A 8 4.22 -5.25 39.02
N SER A 9 4.39 -4.52 37.92
CA SER A 9 3.78 -4.84 36.62
C SER A 9 4.24 -6.21 36.08
N ILE A 10 5.54 -6.51 36.16
CA ILE A 10 6.10 -7.79 35.71
C ILE A 10 5.59 -8.95 36.56
N TYR A 11 5.57 -8.81 37.88
CA TYR A 11 5.06 -9.86 38.76
C TYR A 11 3.54 -10.08 38.61
N GLY A 12 2.75 -9.02 38.42
CA GLY A 12 1.32 -9.13 38.13
C GLY A 12 1.00 -9.72 36.75
N CYS A 13 1.94 -9.66 35.81
CA CYS A 13 1.84 -10.41 34.54
C CYS A 13 2.13 -11.90 34.74
N LEU A 14 3.15 -12.24 35.53
CA LEU A 14 3.51 -13.62 35.86
C LEU A 14 2.41 -14.34 36.62
N GLU A 15 1.81 -13.70 37.63
CA GLU A 15 0.72 -14.27 38.43
C GLU A 15 -0.53 -14.55 37.58
N ARG A 16 -0.84 -13.69 36.60
CA ARG A 16 -1.93 -13.94 35.63
C ARG A 16 -1.66 -15.12 34.71
N ILE A 17 -0.41 -15.32 34.30
CA ILE A 17 0.01 -16.45 33.46
C ILE A 17 -0.05 -17.74 34.28
N GLU A 18 0.44 -17.73 35.51
CA GLU A 18 0.42 -18.89 36.41
C GLU A 18 -1.01 -19.32 36.75
N ASN A 19 -1.92 -18.37 37.02
CA ASN A 19 -3.34 -18.65 37.22
C ASN A 19 -4.01 -19.21 35.95
N LYS A 20 -3.65 -18.71 34.75
CA LYS A 20 -4.16 -19.25 33.49
C LYS A 20 -3.66 -20.67 33.22
N ILE A 21 -2.40 -20.97 33.53
CA ILE A 21 -1.81 -22.31 33.37
C ILE A 21 -2.42 -23.29 34.37
N SER A 22 -2.64 -22.86 35.62
CA SER A 22 -3.30 -23.67 36.65
C SER A 22 -4.77 -23.95 36.31
N GLY A 23 -5.43 -23.03 35.59
CA GLY A 23 -6.77 -23.21 35.04
C GLY A 23 -6.87 -24.13 33.82
N LEU A 24 -5.75 -24.53 33.20
CA LEU A 24 -5.71 -25.44 32.04
C LEU A 24 -5.70 -26.94 32.41
N SER A 25 -6.12 -27.28 33.64
CA SER A 25 -6.32 -28.68 34.05
C SER A 25 -7.58 -29.29 33.40
N MET A 26 -7.33 -30.16 32.41
CA MET A 26 -8.19 -31.10 31.66
C MET A 26 -9.69 -31.21 32.02
N PRO A 27 -10.61 -31.01 31.05
CA PRO A 27 -11.82 -31.82 30.95
C PRO A 27 -11.47 -33.24 30.48
N GLN A 28 -11.95 -34.23 31.23
CA GLN A 28 -11.89 -35.64 30.85
C GLN A 28 -12.67 -35.91 29.55
N SER A 29 -11.96 -36.53 28.61
CA SER A 29 -12.41 -37.52 27.60
C SER A 29 -13.90 -37.56 27.23
N ALA A 30 -14.21 -37.26 25.98
CA ALA A 30 -15.31 -37.90 25.25
C ALA A 30 -14.97 -38.03 23.75
N GLY A 31 -14.46 -39.22 23.37
CA GLY A 31 -14.67 -39.87 22.07
C GLY A 31 -14.05 -39.29 20.79
N GLY A 32 -13.10 -40.04 20.20
CA GLY A 32 -12.91 -40.09 18.74
C GLY A 32 -11.50 -39.74 18.23
N ASP A 33 -10.86 -40.73 17.61
CA ASP A 33 -9.75 -40.69 16.63
C ASP A 33 -8.31 -40.40 17.11
N ALA A 34 -7.52 -41.49 17.16
CA ALA A 34 -6.31 -41.66 17.96
C ALA A 34 -4.96 -41.60 17.19
N GLU A 35 -4.77 -40.63 16.30
CA GLU A 35 -3.45 -40.49 15.63
C GLU A 35 -2.90 -39.06 15.47
N ALA A 36 -3.71 -38.02 15.68
CA ALA A 36 -3.23 -36.62 15.69
C ALA A 36 -2.91 -36.06 17.10
N ASP A 37 -3.26 -36.79 18.17
CA ASP A 37 -3.24 -36.26 19.55
C ASP A 37 -1.92 -36.54 20.30
N LYS A 38 -1.09 -37.48 19.81
CA LYS A 38 0.17 -37.86 20.49
C LYS A 38 1.29 -36.84 20.29
N GLU A 39 1.34 -36.19 19.13
CA GLU A 39 2.38 -35.21 18.78
C GLU A 39 2.22 -33.91 19.60
N VAL A 40 0.98 -33.42 19.74
CA VAL A 40 0.66 -32.24 20.54
C VAL A 40 0.94 -32.48 22.04
N ILE A 41 0.64 -33.68 22.55
CA ILE A 41 0.96 -34.06 23.93
C ILE A 41 2.48 -34.13 24.15
N GLN A 42 3.25 -34.57 23.16
CA GLN A 42 4.70 -34.64 23.25
C GLN A 42 5.35 -33.24 23.26
N GLU A 43 4.89 -32.33 22.39
CA GLU A 43 5.38 -30.94 22.39
C GLU A 43 5.01 -30.19 23.67
N LEU A 44 3.81 -30.40 24.21
CA LEU A 44 3.39 -29.79 25.46
C LEU A 44 4.23 -30.26 26.66
N ASN A 45 4.61 -31.54 26.70
CA ASN A 45 5.49 -32.07 27.73
C ASN A 45 6.94 -31.57 27.58
N ALA A 46 7.43 -31.40 26.36
CA ALA A 46 8.73 -30.77 26.10
C ALA A 46 8.75 -29.31 26.56
N LEU A 47 7.69 -28.56 26.28
CA LEU A 47 7.53 -27.17 26.70
C LEU A 47 7.44 -27.03 28.23
N LYS A 48 6.67 -27.91 28.88
CA LYS A 48 6.58 -27.98 30.36
C LYS A 48 7.93 -28.26 31.01
N THR A 49 8.72 -29.14 30.40
CA THR A 49 10.07 -29.46 30.88
C THR A 49 11.02 -28.28 30.69
N GLY A 50 10.92 -27.57 29.56
CA GLY A 50 11.66 -26.33 29.30
C GLY A 50 11.35 -25.25 30.34
N PHE A 51 10.07 -25.04 30.64
CA PHE A 51 9.64 -24.03 31.62
C PHE A 51 10.14 -24.34 33.03
N LYS A 52 10.14 -25.63 33.41
CA LYS A 52 10.68 -26.06 34.71
C LYS A 52 12.17 -25.76 34.85
N ARG A 53 12.99 -26.01 33.81
CA ARG A 53 14.42 -25.68 33.83
C ARG A 53 14.67 -24.17 33.96
N VAL A 54 13.85 -23.36 33.29
CA VAL A 54 13.97 -21.90 33.38
C VAL A 54 13.65 -21.41 34.79
N LEU A 55 12.60 -21.96 35.43
CA LEU A 55 12.28 -21.65 36.83
C LEU A 55 13.40 -22.07 37.79
N GLU A 56 13.97 -23.27 37.62
CA GLU A 56 15.10 -23.73 38.44
C GLU A 56 16.34 -22.82 38.27
N ALA A 57 16.67 -22.42 37.04
CA ALA A 57 17.75 -21.48 36.78
C ALA A 57 17.51 -20.10 37.41
N LEU A 58 16.27 -19.61 37.37
CA LEU A 58 15.89 -18.33 37.97
C LEU A 58 16.02 -18.35 39.50
N VAL A 59 15.65 -19.47 40.13
CA VAL A 59 15.81 -19.68 41.58
C VAL A 59 17.28 -19.70 41.97
N MET A 60 18.14 -20.36 41.19
CA MET A 60 19.59 -20.34 41.44
C MET A 60 20.18 -18.92 41.34
N ILE A 61 19.82 -18.15 40.30
CA ILE A 61 20.28 -16.76 40.15
C ILE A 61 19.82 -15.88 41.32
N LYS A 62 18.59 -16.07 41.82
CA LYS A 62 18.08 -15.36 42.99
C LYS A 62 18.86 -15.72 44.26
N GLY A 63 19.24 -16.98 44.42
CA GLY A 63 20.08 -17.46 45.53
C GLY A 63 21.47 -16.84 45.53
N ASP A 64 22.10 -16.74 44.37
CA ASP A 64 23.42 -16.11 44.21
C ASP A 64 23.35 -14.58 44.41
N THR A 65 22.28 -13.95 43.95
CA THR A 65 22.04 -12.50 44.16
C THR A 65 21.85 -12.18 45.65
N ALA A 66 21.12 -13.02 46.39
CA ALA A 66 20.94 -12.85 47.84
C ALA A 66 22.25 -13.07 48.63
N ASN A 67 23.14 -13.94 48.15
CA ASN A 67 24.47 -14.15 48.75
C ASN A 67 25.42 -12.97 48.50
N LEU A 68 25.27 -12.27 47.38
CA LEU A 68 26.03 -11.07 47.03
C LEU A 68 25.59 -9.85 47.88
N GLN A 69 24.30 -9.76 48.18
CA GLN A 69 23.72 -8.70 49.03
C GLN A 69 24.19 -8.78 50.50
N LYS A 70 24.52 -9.97 51.01
CA LYS A 70 24.99 -10.18 52.39
C LYS A 70 26.46 -9.79 52.62
N ARG A 71 27.25 -9.58 51.55
CA ARG A 71 28.66 -9.14 51.62
C ARG A 71 28.85 -7.62 51.63
N ASN A 72 27.79 -6.82 51.44
CA ASN A 72 27.86 -5.36 51.38
C ASN A 72 27.57 -4.69 52.74
N SER A 73 28.43 -4.92 53.74
CA SER A 73 28.58 -3.99 54.85
C SER A 73 29.58 -2.91 54.42
N MET A 74 29.09 -1.77 53.92
CA MET A 74 29.90 -0.69 53.31
C MET A 74 30.83 0.01 54.32
N PRO A 75 32.09 0.33 53.94
CA PRO A 75 32.98 1.19 54.73
C PRO A 75 32.74 2.68 54.43
N ASP A 76 33.00 3.54 55.42
CA ASP A 76 32.68 4.99 55.47
C ASP A 76 32.96 5.81 54.19
N LYS A 77 33.98 5.44 53.40
CA LYS A 77 34.30 6.14 52.14
C LYS A 77 33.20 6.03 51.07
N PHE A 78 32.39 4.97 51.10
CA PHE A 78 31.26 4.81 50.18
C PHE A 78 30.07 5.67 50.62
N MET A 79 29.94 5.93 51.92
CA MET A 79 28.90 6.79 52.49
C MET A 79 29.14 8.27 52.08
N GLU A 80 30.40 8.69 52.07
CA GLU A 80 30.83 10.02 51.63
C GLU A 80 30.59 10.23 50.13
N THR A 81 31.00 9.29 49.27
CA THR A 81 30.74 9.40 47.82
C THR A 81 29.25 9.32 47.47
N LEU A 82 28.47 8.53 48.21
CA LEU A 82 27.01 8.49 48.07
C LEU A 82 26.38 9.81 48.53
N SER A 83 26.91 10.46 49.57
CA SER A 83 26.43 11.78 50.01
C SER A 83 26.67 12.89 48.97
N VAL A 84 27.82 12.86 48.29
CA VAL A 84 28.15 13.78 47.18
C VAL A 84 27.29 13.48 45.94
N LEU A 85 27.14 12.21 45.57
CA LEU A 85 26.28 11.82 44.45
C LEU A 85 24.81 12.18 44.72
N LYS A 86 24.35 12.05 45.97
CA LYS A 86 23.00 12.42 46.38
C LYS A 86 22.78 13.93 46.34
N SER A 87 23.76 14.73 46.75
CA SER A 87 23.67 16.19 46.69
C SER A 87 23.73 16.71 45.24
N GLU A 88 24.56 16.09 44.38
CA GLU A 88 24.56 16.38 42.93
C GLU A 88 23.26 15.95 42.25
N GLN A 89 22.72 14.77 42.59
CA GLN A 89 21.42 14.32 42.09
C GLN A 89 20.30 15.26 42.53
N GLN A 90 20.34 15.74 43.78
CA GLN A 90 19.37 16.71 44.30
C GLN A 90 19.49 18.08 43.62
N ALA A 91 20.72 18.53 43.32
CA ALA A 91 20.96 19.74 42.55
C ALA A 91 20.47 19.60 41.10
N TYR A 92 20.69 18.44 40.48
CA TYR A 92 20.18 18.12 39.15
C TYR A 92 18.66 18.13 39.11
N HIS A 93 17.99 17.50 40.09
CA HIS A 93 16.53 17.54 40.21
C HIS A 93 15.99 18.96 40.46
N LYS A 94 16.68 19.76 41.27
CA LYS A 94 16.29 21.16 41.51
C LYS A 94 16.39 22.00 40.24
N ASN A 95 17.49 21.89 39.49
CA ASN A 95 17.67 22.60 38.24
C ASN A 95 16.68 22.12 37.16
N GLN A 96 16.35 20.82 37.11
CA GLN A 96 15.32 20.28 36.22
C GLN A 96 13.93 20.86 36.53
N ASN A 97 13.56 20.94 37.82
CA ASN A 97 12.28 21.51 38.23
C ASN A 97 12.21 23.01 37.92
N GLU A 98 13.29 23.77 38.16
CA GLU A 98 13.35 25.19 37.80
C GLU A 98 13.26 25.40 36.29
N PHE A 99 13.91 24.54 35.49
CA PHE A 99 13.78 24.57 34.04
C PHE A 99 12.33 24.27 33.59
N LEU A 100 11.69 23.28 34.20
CA LEU A 100 10.30 22.93 33.90
C LEU A 100 9.34 24.07 34.23
N GLU A 101 9.56 24.76 35.36
CA GLU A 101 8.75 25.90 35.78
C GLU A 101 8.91 27.10 34.84
N ARG A 102 10.16 27.41 34.44
CA ARG A 102 10.43 28.43 33.42
C ARG A 102 9.82 28.08 32.07
N PHE A 103 9.85 26.81 31.66
CA PHE A 103 9.21 26.35 30.44
C PHE A 103 7.69 26.51 30.52
N ALA A 104 7.06 26.06 31.60
CA ALA A 104 5.63 26.20 31.81
C ALA A 104 5.18 27.67 31.89
N GLN A 105 6.01 28.55 32.47
CA GLN A 105 5.73 29.99 32.50
C GLN A 105 5.87 30.63 31.12
N THR A 106 6.89 30.23 30.34
CA THR A 106 7.08 30.68 28.95
C THR A 106 5.94 30.21 28.06
N GLU A 107 5.47 28.98 28.25
CA GLU A 107 4.32 28.45 27.52
C GLU A 107 3.03 29.21 27.88
N LYS A 108 2.80 29.49 29.17
CA LYS A 108 1.67 30.32 29.60
C LYS A 108 1.72 31.74 29.02
N ASP A 109 2.89 32.37 29.03
CA ASP A 109 3.07 33.73 28.49
C ASP A 109 2.88 33.77 26.98
N THR A 110 3.40 32.78 26.26
CA THR A 110 3.17 32.65 24.80
C THR A 110 1.71 32.39 24.48
N ILE A 111 1.01 31.53 25.23
CA ILE A 111 -0.43 31.28 25.07
C ILE A 111 -1.24 32.55 25.37
N LEU A 112 -0.92 33.29 26.44
CA LEU A 112 -1.59 34.55 26.76
C LEU A 112 -1.39 35.60 25.67
N HIS A 113 -0.16 35.78 25.20
CA HIS A 113 0.15 36.72 24.13
C HIS A 113 -0.50 36.31 22.79
N ILE A 114 -0.59 35.01 22.48
CA ILE A 114 -1.34 34.51 21.33
C ILE A 114 -2.84 34.77 21.50
N SER A 115 -3.38 34.54 22.70
CA SER A 115 -4.79 34.79 23.01
C SER A 115 -5.13 36.27 22.89
N GLU A 116 -4.30 37.16 23.41
CA GLU A 116 -4.47 38.62 23.30
C GLU A 116 -4.35 39.09 21.84
N LYS A 117 -3.41 38.52 21.07
CA LYS A 117 -3.32 38.77 19.62
C LYS A 117 -4.51 38.24 18.85
N MET A 118 -5.05 37.09 19.24
CA MET A 118 -6.23 36.50 18.64
C MET A 118 -7.49 37.29 18.98
N GLU A 119 -7.60 37.81 20.20
CA GLU A 119 -8.69 38.66 20.64
C GLU A 119 -8.63 40.03 19.96
N SER A 120 -7.46 40.66 19.87
CA SER A 120 -7.27 41.92 19.11
C SER A 120 -7.48 41.74 17.61
N LEU A 121 -7.07 40.60 17.04
CA LEU A 121 -7.40 40.27 15.65
C LEU A 121 -8.91 40.03 15.48
N SER A 122 -9.56 39.34 16.43
CA SER A 122 -11.00 39.09 16.41
C SER A 122 -11.81 40.38 16.54
N THR A 123 -11.40 41.32 17.41
CA THR A 123 -12.04 42.63 17.53
C THR A 123 -11.77 43.49 16.30
N SER A 124 -10.55 43.47 15.74
CA SER A 124 -10.24 44.13 14.47
C SER A 124 -11.07 43.58 13.30
N VAL A 125 -11.19 42.25 13.17
CA VAL A 125 -12.01 41.58 12.15
C VAL A 125 -13.50 41.90 12.34
N ARG A 126 -14.00 41.90 13.57
CA ARG A 126 -15.38 42.26 13.89
C ARG A 126 -15.68 43.73 13.58
N ASN A 127 -14.79 44.65 13.91
CA ASN A 127 -14.92 46.06 13.53
C ASN A 127 -14.86 46.25 11.99
N ARG A 128 -14.04 45.46 11.28
CA ARG A 128 -14.03 45.41 9.79
C ARG A 128 -15.25 44.72 9.17
N MET A 129 -16.03 43.97 9.95
CA MET A 129 -17.29 43.36 9.53
C MET A 129 -18.50 44.27 9.84
N GLU A 130 -18.41 45.13 10.86
CA GLU A 130 -19.43 46.17 11.15
C GLU A 130 -19.41 47.31 10.12
N GLU A 131 -18.25 47.66 9.57
CA GLU A 131 -18.12 48.54 8.40
C GLU A 131 -17.43 47.78 7.27
N PRO A 132 -18.19 47.08 6.39
CA PRO A 132 -17.59 46.45 5.24
C PRO A 132 -17.10 47.56 4.29
N ASP A 133 -15.81 47.89 4.34
CA ASP A 133 -15.13 48.55 3.23
C ASP A 133 -15.07 47.54 2.08
N VAL A 134 -16.20 47.41 1.39
CA VAL A 134 -16.32 46.68 0.13
C VAL A 134 -15.49 47.43 -0.90
N VAL A 135 -14.19 47.13 -0.94
CA VAL A 135 -13.37 47.38 -2.13
C VAL A 135 -13.82 46.39 -3.20
N CYS A 136 -14.98 46.68 -3.80
CA CYS A 136 -15.42 46.08 -5.05
C CYS A 136 -14.34 46.37 -6.09
N HIS A 137 -13.51 45.38 -6.41
CA HIS A 137 -12.72 45.38 -7.63
C HIS A 137 -13.68 45.19 -8.81
N ARG A 138 -14.49 46.20 -9.11
CA ARG A 138 -15.35 46.23 -10.27
C ARG A 138 -14.47 46.54 -11.47
N HIS A 139 -14.07 45.50 -12.21
CA HIS A 139 -13.56 45.67 -13.57
C HIS A 139 -14.73 46.10 -14.47
N SER A 140 -15.04 47.40 -14.47
CA SER A 140 -15.88 47.97 -15.53
C SER A 140 -14.99 48.16 -16.75
N ILE A 141 -15.01 47.19 -17.67
CA ILE A 141 -14.46 47.37 -19.00
C ILE A 141 -15.48 48.21 -19.77
N SER A 142 -15.31 49.53 -19.75
CA SER A 142 -16.10 50.44 -20.57
C SER A 142 -15.62 50.34 -22.02
N ILE A 143 -16.31 49.55 -22.84
CA ILE A 143 -16.05 49.46 -24.29
C ILE A 143 -16.77 50.64 -24.96
N ASP A 144 -16.30 51.87 -24.70
CA ASP A 144 -16.94 53.10 -25.21
C ASP A 144 -16.54 53.45 -26.64
N THR A 145 -15.54 52.75 -27.20
CA THR A 145 -15.07 52.99 -28.57
C THR A 145 -15.69 51.98 -29.53
N PRO A 146 -16.51 52.41 -30.52
CA PRO A 146 -17.18 51.48 -31.44
C PRO A 146 -16.18 50.58 -32.18
N TYR A 147 -14.98 51.09 -32.48
CA TYR A 147 -13.91 50.33 -33.09
C TYR A 147 -13.49 49.09 -32.28
N ILE A 148 -13.35 49.21 -30.95
CA ILE A 148 -12.94 48.10 -30.07
C ILE A 148 -14.02 47.02 -30.02
N PHE A 149 -15.29 47.42 -30.04
CA PHE A 149 -16.40 46.48 -30.10
C PHE A 149 -16.37 45.67 -31.41
N TRP A 150 -16.21 46.34 -32.56
CA TRP A 150 -16.12 45.67 -33.86
C TRP A 150 -14.89 44.76 -33.97
N THR A 151 -13.72 45.16 -33.44
CA THR A 151 -12.52 44.31 -33.47
C THR A 151 -12.69 43.05 -32.64
N LEU A 152 -13.36 43.12 -31.48
CA LEU A 152 -13.66 41.94 -30.67
C LEU A 152 -14.62 40.98 -31.39
N ILE A 153 -15.66 41.49 -32.06
CA ILE A 153 -16.57 40.67 -32.85
C ILE A 153 -15.83 39.97 -34.00
N ILE A 154 -14.96 40.68 -34.70
CA ILE A 154 -14.14 40.10 -35.78
C ILE A 154 -13.19 39.04 -35.22
N LEU A 155 -12.55 39.30 -34.08
CA LEU A 155 -11.64 38.35 -33.44
C LEU A 155 -12.36 37.06 -33.03
N VAL A 156 -13.54 37.18 -32.42
CA VAL A 156 -14.38 36.02 -32.04
C VAL A 156 -14.88 35.28 -33.28
N THR A 157 -15.29 36.00 -34.32
CA THR A 157 -15.72 35.38 -35.57
C THR A 157 -14.56 34.62 -36.24
N TYR A 158 -13.37 35.22 -36.26
CA TYR A 158 -12.17 34.58 -36.80
C TYR A 158 -11.77 33.35 -35.99
N SER A 159 -11.82 33.40 -34.65
CA SER A 159 -11.52 32.25 -33.81
C SER A 159 -12.49 31.08 -34.04
N ILE A 160 -13.79 31.38 -34.25
CA ILE A 160 -14.79 30.37 -34.63
C ILE A 160 -14.45 29.75 -35.99
N VAL A 161 -14.13 30.56 -37.00
CA VAL A 161 -13.78 30.08 -38.35
C VAL A 161 -12.55 29.18 -38.31
N VAL A 162 -11.48 29.60 -37.60
CA VAL A 162 -10.27 28.79 -37.42
C VAL A 162 -10.59 27.49 -36.68
N SER A 163 -11.44 27.53 -35.65
CA SER A 163 -11.84 26.32 -34.91
C SER A 163 -12.59 25.34 -35.81
N VAL A 164 -13.49 25.83 -36.67
CA VAL A 164 -14.22 24.99 -37.63
C VAL A 164 -13.28 24.41 -38.68
N ALA A 165 -12.34 25.22 -39.21
CA ALA A 165 -11.35 24.74 -40.17
C ALA A 165 -10.49 23.59 -39.59
N PHE A 166 -10.00 23.77 -38.36
CA PHE A 166 -9.24 22.74 -37.64
C PHE A 166 -10.08 21.49 -37.36
N TYR A 167 -11.37 21.64 -37.06
CA TYR A 167 -12.28 20.51 -36.88
C TYR A 167 -12.47 19.71 -38.17
N ILE A 168 -12.63 20.39 -39.31
CA ILE A 168 -12.73 19.75 -40.63
C ILE A 168 -11.42 19.05 -41.02
N GLU A 169 -10.26 19.63 -40.68
CA GLU A 169 -8.96 19.03 -40.96
C GLU A 169 -8.71 17.75 -40.14
N LYS A 170 -9.21 17.69 -38.89
CA LYS A 170 -9.11 16.48 -38.05
C LYS A 170 -10.13 15.38 -38.38
N ARG A 171 -11.27 15.72 -38.99
CA ARG A 171 -12.29 14.75 -39.43
C ARG A 171 -11.72 13.58 -40.26
N PRO A 172 -10.99 13.80 -41.37
CA PRO A 172 -10.55 12.71 -42.24
C PRO A 172 -9.60 11.72 -41.54
N ASP A 173 -8.79 12.17 -40.58
CA ASP A 173 -7.91 11.28 -39.83
C ASP A 173 -8.68 10.43 -38.83
N ASN A 174 -9.68 11.00 -38.15
CA ASN A 174 -10.57 10.23 -37.29
C ASN A 174 -11.42 9.24 -38.10
N ASP A 175 -11.94 9.64 -39.26
CA ASP A 175 -12.74 8.79 -40.14
C ASP A 175 -11.92 7.59 -40.65
N ARG A 176 -10.62 7.76 -40.92
CA ARG A 176 -9.72 6.66 -41.29
C ARG A 176 -9.55 5.66 -40.15
N MET A 177 -9.33 6.15 -38.94
CA MET A 177 -9.11 5.31 -37.76
C MET A 177 -10.39 4.54 -37.39
N ASP A 178 -11.54 5.20 -37.49
CA ASP A 178 -12.86 4.60 -37.28
C ASP A 178 -13.15 3.52 -38.34
N ASN A 179 -12.84 3.78 -39.61
CA ASN A 179 -13.02 2.81 -40.69
C ASN A 179 -12.12 1.58 -40.55
N ASP A 180 -10.87 1.75 -40.10
CA ASP A 180 -9.98 0.63 -39.78
C ASP A 180 -10.55 -0.24 -38.65
N LEU A 181 -11.06 0.39 -37.59
CA LEU A 181 -11.65 -0.32 -36.46
C LEU A 181 -12.94 -1.05 -36.85
N LYS A 182 -13.83 -0.40 -37.62
CA LYS A 182 -15.03 -1.03 -38.19
C LYS A 182 -14.66 -2.29 -38.99
N TYR A 183 -13.64 -2.20 -39.85
CA TYR A 183 -13.20 -3.33 -40.66
C TYR A 183 -12.65 -4.48 -39.81
N ARG A 184 -11.78 -4.20 -38.83
CA ARG A 184 -11.24 -5.21 -37.92
C ARG A 184 -12.33 -5.89 -37.09
N TYR A 185 -13.32 -5.13 -36.62
CA TYR A 185 -14.46 -5.66 -35.87
C TYR A 185 -15.31 -6.61 -36.72
N ILE A 186 -15.65 -6.21 -37.96
CA ILE A 186 -16.39 -7.08 -38.89
C ILE A 186 -15.59 -8.36 -39.18
N LYS A 187 -14.28 -8.23 -39.39
CA LYS A 187 -13.38 -9.37 -39.63
C LYS A 187 -13.31 -10.32 -38.42
N MET A 188 -13.35 -9.79 -37.20
CA MET A 188 -13.44 -10.58 -35.97
C MET A 188 -14.76 -11.33 -35.86
N LYS A 189 -15.90 -10.68 -36.16
CA LYS A 189 -17.22 -11.32 -36.09
C LYS A 189 -17.41 -12.41 -37.14
N GLY A 190 -16.71 -12.33 -38.28
CA GLY A 190 -16.70 -13.34 -39.34
C GLY A 190 -17.95 -13.31 -40.24
N GLU A 191 -19.03 -12.71 -39.77
CA GLU A 191 -20.27 -12.45 -40.49
C GLU A 191 -20.78 -11.04 -40.15
N ALA A 192 -21.51 -10.41 -41.08
CA ALA A 192 -22.07 -9.08 -40.87
C ALA A 192 -23.47 -8.99 -41.47
N THR A 193 -24.47 -9.09 -40.62
CA THR A 193 -25.87 -8.91 -41.00
C THR A 193 -26.14 -7.42 -41.26
N PRO A 194 -27.05 -7.03 -42.18
CA PRO A 194 -27.41 -5.63 -42.39
C PRO A 194 -27.79 -4.88 -41.11
N ASN A 195 -28.46 -5.55 -40.16
CA ASN A 195 -28.81 -4.97 -38.86
C ASN A 195 -27.57 -4.71 -37.97
N GLU A 196 -26.57 -5.59 -38.02
CA GLU A 196 -25.33 -5.44 -37.24
C GLU A 196 -24.46 -4.32 -37.82
N ILE A 197 -24.39 -4.24 -39.16
CA ILE A 197 -23.71 -3.13 -39.85
C ILE A 197 -24.41 -1.81 -39.53
N SER A 198 -25.75 -1.77 -39.56
CA SER A 198 -26.50 -0.57 -39.20
C SER A 198 -26.32 -0.17 -37.73
N GLY A 199 -26.22 -1.14 -36.81
CA GLY A 199 -25.95 -0.89 -35.40
C GLY A 199 -24.54 -0.34 -35.19
N LEU A 200 -23.55 -0.92 -35.89
CA LEU A 200 -22.17 -0.45 -35.89
C LEU A 200 -22.07 0.97 -36.46
N GLU A 201 -22.73 1.25 -37.57
CA GLU A 201 -22.74 2.59 -38.19
C GLU A 201 -23.35 3.64 -37.26
N ASN A 202 -24.40 3.26 -36.54
CA ASN A 202 -25.03 4.15 -35.57
C ASN A 202 -24.07 4.55 -34.43
N ILE A 203 -23.23 3.62 -33.94
CA ILE A 203 -22.24 3.87 -32.88
C ILE A 203 -21.12 4.82 -33.35
N PHE A 204 -20.76 4.78 -34.64
CA PHE A 204 -19.63 5.57 -35.17
C PHE A 204 -20.05 6.90 -35.83
N GLU A 205 -21.23 6.96 -36.43
CA GLU A 205 -21.71 8.12 -37.18
C GLU A 205 -22.86 8.86 -36.50
N LEU A 206 -24.08 8.28 -36.55
CA LEU A 206 -25.34 8.97 -36.20
C LEU A 206 -25.45 9.32 -34.73
N ASN A 207 -25.09 8.39 -33.85
CA ASN A 207 -25.10 8.54 -32.41
C ASN A 207 -23.73 8.14 -31.87
N ARG A 208 -22.71 8.95 -32.19
CA ARG A 208 -21.32 8.64 -31.83
C ARG A 208 -21.20 8.34 -30.34
N ASP A 209 -20.99 7.07 -30.02
CA ASP A 209 -20.86 6.58 -28.66
C ASP A 209 -19.42 6.16 -28.40
N ASN A 210 -18.66 7.06 -27.77
CA ASN A 210 -17.26 6.82 -27.47
C ASN A 210 -17.06 5.61 -26.53
N ALA A 211 -18.03 5.31 -25.64
CA ALA A 211 -17.92 4.14 -24.78
C ALA A 211 -18.09 2.84 -25.57
N GLY A 212 -19.06 2.80 -26.48
CA GLY A 212 -19.24 1.69 -27.42
C GLY A 212 -18.05 1.49 -28.36
N ILE A 213 -17.44 2.57 -28.85
CA ILE A 213 -16.23 2.51 -29.69
C ILE A 213 -15.04 1.92 -28.93
N GLU A 214 -14.82 2.33 -27.67
CA GLU A 214 -13.75 1.75 -26.85
C GLU A 214 -14.00 0.27 -26.55
N GLN A 215 -15.24 -0.12 -26.25
CA GLN A 215 -15.57 -1.54 -26.08
C GLN A 215 -15.28 -2.36 -27.34
N ILE A 216 -15.64 -1.85 -28.51
CA ILE A 216 -15.33 -2.48 -29.80
C ILE A 216 -13.81 -2.62 -30.00
N ARG A 217 -13.03 -1.62 -29.60
CA ARG A 217 -11.56 -1.69 -29.65
C ARG A 217 -11.02 -2.78 -28.75
N GLU A 218 -11.45 -2.84 -27.50
CA GLU A 218 -11.02 -3.85 -26.54
C GLU A 218 -11.36 -5.28 -27.03
N ASP A 219 -12.56 -5.48 -27.56
CA ASP A 219 -13.00 -6.76 -28.12
C ASP A 219 -12.10 -7.20 -29.30
N VAL A 220 -11.81 -6.27 -30.23
CA VAL A 220 -10.93 -6.53 -31.38
C VAL A 220 -9.52 -6.85 -30.93
N GLU A 221 -8.95 -6.07 -30.03
CA GLU A 221 -7.59 -6.28 -29.53
C GLU A 221 -7.46 -7.62 -28.81
N ALA A 222 -8.43 -7.96 -27.95
CA ALA A 222 -8.46 -9.24 -27.25
C ALA A 222 -8.53 -10.42 -28.22
N TYR A 223 -9.34 -10.32 -29.27
CA TYR A 223 -9.44 -11.35 -30.30
C TYR A 223 -8.13 -11.49 -31.10
N GLU A 224 -7.55 -10.38 -31.56
CA GLU A 224 -6.30 -10.40 -32.32
C GLU A 224 -5.14 -10.99 -31.51
N ASP A 225 -5.07 -10.68 -30.21
CA ASP A 225 -4.10 -11.25 -29.29
C ASP A 225 -4.32 -12.75 -29.08
N ALA A 226 -5.57 -13.21 -28.95
CA ALA A 226 -5.89 -14.62 -28.84
C ALA A 226 -5.47 -15.39 -30.11
N VAL A 227 -5.79 -14.85 -31.29
CA VAL A 227 -5.39 -15.44 -32.58
C VAL A 227 -3.87 -15.48 -32.72
N ARG A 228 -3.15 -14.42 -32.32
CA ARG A 228 -1.69 -14.38 -32.37
C ARG A 228 -1.07 -15.44 -31.44
N LYS A 229 -1.58 -15.58 -30.22
CA LYS A 229 -1.12 -16.60 -29.26
C LYS A 229 -1.39 -18.01 -29.79
N GLN A 230 -2.56 -18.24 -30.36
CA GLN A 230 -2.91 -19.54 -30.94
C GLN A 230 -1.98 -19.88 -32.11
N ALA A 231 -1.73 -18.94 -33.03
CA ALA A 231 -0.82 -19.13 -34.15
C ALA A 231 0.61 -19.48 -33.68
N ALA A 232 1.11 -18.78 -32.65
CA ALA A 232 2.42 -19.07 -32.06
C ALA A 232 2.49 -20.46 -31.41
N LEU A 233 1.43 -20.89 -30.72
CA LEU A 233 1.35 -22.24 -30.15
C LEU A 233 1.31 -23.31 -31.24
N THR A 234 0.50 -23.12 -32.29
CA THR A 234 0.43 -24.04 -33.43
C THR A 234 1.79 -24.16 -34.13
N GLU A 235 2.51 -23.05 -34.30
CA GLU A 235 3.83 -23.08 -34.89
C GLU A 235 4.85 -23.82 -34.01
N GLN A 236 4.79 -23.62 -32.68
CA GLN A 236 5.64 -24.37 -31.75
C GLN A 236 5.35 -25.89 -31.80
N VAL A 237 4.09 -26.29 -31.91
CA VAL A 237 3.69 -27.69 -32.08
C VAL A 237 4.27 -28.25 -33.37
N ARG A 238 4.16 -27.51 -34.49
CA ARG A 238 4.73 -27.91 -35.79
C ARG A 238 6.24 -28.12 -35.71
N LEU A 239 6.97 -27.23 -35.04
CA LEU A 239 8.42 -27.34 -34.86
C LEU A 239 8.80 -28.56 -34.00
N LYS A 240 8.07 -28.81 -32.90
CA LYS A 240 8.29 -29.99 -32.04
C LYS A 240 8.00 -31.30 -32.77
N GLU A 241 6.95 -31.34 -33.58
CA GLU A 241 6.61 -32.50 -34.41
C GLU A 241 7.72 -32.77 -35.45
N GLN A 242 8.24 -31.72 -36.09
CA GLN A 242 9.32 -31.83 -37.07
C GLN A 242 10.61 -32.36 -36.42
N ALA A 243 10.95 -31.87 -35.22
CA ALA A 243 12.09 -32.37 -34.44
C ALA A 243 11.90 -33.85 -34.01
N ALA A 244 10.70 -34.23 -33.58
CA ALA A 244 10.39 -35.61 -33.22
C ALA A 244 10.51 -36.57 -34.41
N LYS A 245 10.04 -36.17 -35.60
CA LYS A 245 10.20 -36.94 -36.85
C LYS A 245 11.67 -37.11 -37.24
N GLU A 246 12.49 -36.06 -37.08
CA GLU A 246 13.92 -36.15 -37.35
C GLU A 246 14.61 -37.14 -36.40
N LEU A 247 14.31 -37.07 -35.09
CA LEU A 247 14.86 -37.99 -34.10
C LEU A 247 14.44 -39.43 -34.34
N ASP A 248 13.17 -39.69 -34.68
CA ASP A 248 12.68 -41.03 -35.04
C ASP A 248 13.41 -41.58 -36.29
N SER A 249 13.63 -40.74 -37.31
CA SER A 249 14.37 -41.13 -38.51
C SER A 249 15.84 -41.47 -38.21
N LYS A 250 16.50 -40.72 -37.32
CA LYS A 250 17.87 -41.00 -36.86
C LYS A 250 17.94 -42.27 -36.02
N ALA A 251 16.98 -42.50 -35.13
CA ALA A 251 16.92 -43.72 -34.33
C ALA A 251 16.74 -44.97 -35.22
N LYS A 252 15.85 -44.89 -36.22
CA LYS A 252 15.65 -45.96 -37.20
C LYS A 252 16.90 -46.24 -38.03
N SER A 253 17.64 -45.22 -38.44
CA SER A 253 18.87 -45.39 -39.22
C SER A 253 20.01 -46.00 -38.40
N ILE A 254 20.13 -45.67 -37.11
CA ILE A 254 21.09 -46.32 -36.21
C ILE A 254 20.73 -47.79 -36.01
N LYS A 255 19.45 -48.11 -35.76
CA LYS A 255 18.98 -49.48 -35.56
C LYS A 255 19.24 -50.38 -36.78
N SER A 256 18.96 -49.90 -37.99
CA SER A 256 19.21 -50.68 -39.21
C SER A 256 20.71 -50.93 -39.44
N LYS A 257 21.56 -49.96 -39.10
CA LYS A 257 23.02 -50.11 -39.19
C LYS A 257 23.59 -51.11 -38.17
N SER A 258 23.02 -51.19 -36.97
CA SER A 258 23.43 -52.17 -35.95
C SER A 258 23.11 -53.61 -36.36
N ILE A 259 21.93 -53.86 -36.94
CA ILE A 259 21.47 -55.21 -37.29
C ILE A 259 22.25 -55.77 -38.50
N GLY A 260 22.62 -54.93 -39.48
CA GLY A 260 23.43 -55.35 -40.62
C GLY A 260 24.87 -55.78 -40.27
N ASN A 261 25.35 -55.41 -39.08
CA ASN A 261 26.69 -55.76 -38.61
C ASN A 261 26.73 -57.09 -37.85
N GLU A 262 25.61 -57.54 -37.27
CA GLU A 262 25.50 -58.84 -36.60
C GLU A 262 25.36 -60.00 -37.59
N SER A 263 24.83 -59.77 -38.81
CA SER A 263 24.67 -60.81 -39.84
C SER A 263 25.94 -61.14 -40.62
N LYS A 264 27.08 -60.48 -40.31
CA LYS A 264 28.35 -60.61 -41.05
C LYS A 264 29.48 -61.27 -40.26
N LYS A 265 29.18 -61.92 -39.13
CA LYS A 265 30.18 -62.61 -38.29
C LYS A 265 29.97 -64.12 -38.29
#